data_AF-A0A7W0MJ79-F1
#
_entry.id   AF-A0A7W0MJ79-F1
#
_cell.length_a   1.000
_cell.length_b   1.000
_cell.length_c   1.000
_cell.angle_alpha   90.00
_cell.angle_beta   90.00
_cell.angle_gamma   90.00
#
_symmetry.space_group_name_H-M   'P 1'
#
loop_
_entity.id
_entity.type
_entity.pdbx_description
1 polymer ?
#
loop_
_entity_poly.entity_id
_entity_poly.type
_entity_poly.pdbx_seq_one_letter_code
_entity_poly.pdbx_strand_id
1 'polypeptide(L)'
;MRKFAVVTVASLFVVVVSVSALSARSSQKSQEPTEWIANNLKEIEKVKVGMTRADLFKVFTTEGGLSTGLKRVYVYRKCPYIKVDVEFEPVDRPARGAEGRVTLIEADEDVLKKISKPYLEWSILD
;
A
#
# COMPACT_ATOMS: atom_id res chain seq x y z
N MET A 1 -41.70 -44.15 26.90
CA MET A 1 -41.42 -42.72 27.18
C MET A 1 -39.93 -42.36 27.30
N ARG A 2 -39.05 -43.18 27.90
CA ARG A 2 -37.59 -42.87 28.04
C ARG A 2 -36.79 -42.78 26.72
N LYS A 3 -37.16 -43.51 25.67
CA LYS A 3 -36.40 -43.52 24.39
C LYS A 3 -36.62 -42.26 23.53
N PHE A 4 -37.78 -41.62 23.63
CA PHE A 4 -38.10 -40.39 22.89
C PHE A 4 -37.42 -39.14 23.49
N ALA A 5 -37.23 -39.10 24.81
CA ALA A 5 -36.54 -38.01 25.50
C ALA A 5 -35.03 -37.95 25.20
N VAL A 6 -34.40 -39.09 24.90
CA VAL A 6 -32.95 -39.14 24.58
C VAL A 6 -32.68 -38.64 23.16
N VAL A 7 -33.58 -38.92 22.22
CA VAL A 7 -33.47 -38.50 20.81
C VAL A 7 -33.62 -36.97 20.67
N THR A 8 -34.51 -36.36 21.44
CA THR A 8 -34.69 -34.89 21.43
C THR A 8 -33.50 -34.15 22.05
N VAL A 9 -32.90 -34.68 23.12
CA VAL A 9 -31.71 -34.09 23.75
C VAL A 9 -30.48 -34.19 22.84
N ALA A 10 -30.26 -35.34 22.19
CA ALA A 10 -29.17 -35.51 21.23
C ALA A 10 -29.32 -34.56 20.03
N SER A 11 -30.54 -34.38 19.51
CA SER A 11 -30.80 -33.45 18.40
C SER A 11 -30.60 -31.98 18.80
N LEU A 12 -30.96 -31.58 20.03
CA LEU A 12 -30.70 -30.23 20.53
C LEU A 12 -29.18 -29.99 20.67
N PHE A 13 -28.43 -30.95 21.19
CA PHE A 13 -26.98 -30.82 21.35
C PHE A 13 -26.25 -30.63 20.00
N VAL A 14 -26.66 -31.37 18.96
CA VAL A 14 -26.05 -31.25 17.61
C VAL A 14 -26.33 -29.87 16.99
N VAL A 15 -27.52 -29.31 17.20
CA VAL A 15 -27.87 -27.96 16.70
C VAL A 15 -27.06 -26.89 17.44
N VAL A 16 -26.93 -27.00 18.76
CA VAL A 16 -26.17 -26.01 19.57
C VAL A 16 -24.69 -26.00 19.18
N VAL A 17 -24.07 -27.17 18.98
CA VAL A 17 -22.67 -27.29 18.53
C VAL A 17 -22.48 -26.68 17.13
N SER A 18 -23.46 -26.84 16.24
CA SER A 18 -23.42 -26.28 14.88
C SER A 18 -23.50 -24.74 14.87
N VAL A 19 -24.31 -24.16 15.77
CA VAL A 19 -24.45 -22.69 15.89
C VAL A 19 -23.18 -22.05 16.46
N SER A 20 -22.51 -22.72 17.41
CA SER A 20 -21.24 -22.23 17.98
C SER A 20 -20.10 -22.20 16.96
N ALA A 21 -20.03 -23.18 16.06
CA ALA A 21 -19.01 -23.25 15.02
C ALA A 21 -19.18 -22.16 13.94
N LEU A 22 -20.41 -21.69 13.68
CA LEU A 22 -20.65 -20.58 12.76
C LEU A 22 -20.22 -19.23 13.33
N SER A 23 -20.40 -19.01 14.64
CA SER A 23 -20.01 -17.74 15.29
C SER A 23 -18.49 -17.56 15.39
N ALA A 24 -17.71 -18.63 15.50
CA ALA A 24 -16.25 -18.54 15.55
C ALA A 24 -15.61 -18.16 14.19
N ARG A 25 -16.32 -18.37 13.07
CA ARG A 25 -15.79 -18.12 11.73
C ARG A 25 -15.98 -16.69 11.24
N SER A 26 -16.85 -15.90 11.87
CA SER A 26 -17.16 -14.52 11.45
C SER A 26 -16.11 -13.51 11.90
N SER A 27 -15.34 -13.79 12.97
CA SER A 27 -14.33 -12.86 13.50
C SER A 27 -12.99 -12.90 12.77
N GLN A 28 -12.77 -13.87 11.88
CA GLN A 28 -11.50 -14.08 11.18
C GLN A 28 -11.35 -13.28 9.87
N LYS A 29 -12.42 -12.61 9.40
CA LYS A 29 -12.45 -11.97 8.07
C LYS A 29 -12.00 -10.50 8.05
N SER A 30 -11.92 -9.83 9.20
CA SER A 30 -11.49 -8.43 9.30
C SER A 30 -9.96 -8.25 9.49
N GLN A 31 -9.24 -9.32 9.83
CA GLN A 31 -7.79 -9.27 10.03
C GLN A 31 -7.03 -9.21 8.70
N GLU A 32 -7.52 -9.87 7.65
CA GLU A 32 -6.79 -10.02 6.38
C GLU A 32 -6.47 -8.67 5.69
N PRO A 33 -7.41 -7.70 5.55
CA PRO A 33 -7.08 -6.41 4.96
C PRO A 33 -6.10 -5.58 5.81
N THR A 34 -6.23 -5.65 7.14
CA THR A 34 -5.38 -4.88 8.05
C THR A 34 -3.95 -5.42 8.06
N GLU A 35 -3.79 -6.73 8.11
CA GLU A 35 -2.49 -7.41 8.02
C GLU A 35 -1.84 -7.18 6.66
N TRP A 36 -2.63 -7.24 5.58
CA TRP A 36 -2.17 -6.91 4.25
C TRP A 36 -1.64 -5.46 4.20
N ILE A 37 -2.40 -4.47 4.66
CA ILE A 37 -1.95 -3.07 4.69
C ILE A 37 -0.67 -2.94 5.52
N ALA A 38 -0.63 -3.52 6.72
CA ALA A 38 0.53 -3.43 7.60
C ALA A 38 1.79 -4.04 6.96
N ASN A 39 1.67 -5.16 6.26
CA ASN A 39 2.79 -5.80 5.57
C ASN A 39 3.30 -4.97 4.37
N ASN A 40 2.39 -4.34 3.62
CA ASN A 40 2.78 -3.45 2.52
C ASN A 40 3.39 -2.13 3.04
N LEU A 41 2.90 -1.58 4.15
CA LEU A 41 3.50 -0.40 4.78
C LEU A 41 4.95 -0.66 5.22
N LYS A 42 5.25 -1.85 5.76
CA LYS A 42 6.64 -2.25 6.10
C LYS A 42 7.57 -2.29 4.89
N GLU A 43 7.04 -2.64 3.71
CA GLU A 43 7.82 -2.61 2.46
C GLU A 43 8.05 -1.18 1.99
N ILE A 44 7.00 -0.35 1.98
CA ILE A 44 7.07 1.06 1.63
C ILE A 44 8.08 1.80 2.51
N GLU A 45 8.08 1.53 3.81
CA GLU A 45 9.00 2.14 4.77
C GLU A 45 10.47 1.81 4.50
N LYS A 46 10.80 0.78 3.71
CA LYS A 46 12.19 0.51 3.33
C LYS A 46 12.76 1.57 2.39
N VAL A 47 11.92 2.31 1.67
CA VAL A 47 12.36 3.43 0.83
C VAL A 47 12.71 4.61 1.72
N LYS A 48 13.97 5.05 1.68
CA LYS A 48 14.48 6.13 2.53
C LYS A 48 15.14 7.24 1.72
N VAL A 49 15.21 8.42 2.32
CA VAL A 49 16.05 9.53 1.85
C VAL A 49 17.49 9.04 1.66
N GLY A 50 18.13 9.46 0.56
CA GLY A 50 19.46 9.02 0.16
C GLY A 50 19.49 7.85 -0.82
N MET A 51 18.37 7.14 -1.03
CA MET A 51 18.26 6.11 -2.07
C MET A 51 18.14 6.73 -3.47
N THR A 52 18.41 5.95 -4.51
CA THR A 52 18.29 6.42 -5.91
C THR A 52 16.85 6.37 -6.42
N ARG A 53 16.56 7.06 -7.53
CA ARG A 53 15.28 6.90 -8.24
C ARG A 53 15.08 5.46 -8.72
N ALA A 54 16.14 4.80 -9.19
CA ALA A 54 16.09 3.39 -9.54
C ALA A 54 15.66 2.50 -8.36
N ASP A 55 16.13 2.79 -7.14
CA ASP A 55 15.70 2.08 -5.93
C ASP A 55 14.23 2.35 -5.60
N LEU A 56 13.77 3.60 -5.71
CA LEU A 56 12.35 3.95 -5.55
C LEU A 56 11.49 3.14 -6.52
N PHE A 57 11.91 3.02 -7.78
CA PHE A 57 11.18 2.27 -8.80
C PHE A 57 11.08 0.77 -8.52
N LYS A 58 11.82 0.20 -7.58
CA LYS A 58 11.60 -1.21 -7.17
C LYS A 58 10.28 -1.38 -6.42
N VAL A 59 9.79 -0.33 -5.75
CA VAL A 59 8.63 -0.37 -4.85
C VAL A 59 7.46 0.46 -5.40
N PHE A 60 7.77 1.57 -6.05
CA PHE A 60 6.80 2.52 -6.61
C PHE A 60 6.85 2.57 -8.14
N THR A 61 5.83 3.18 -8.73
CA THR A 61 5.75 3.51 -10.16
C THR A 61 5.18 4.92 -10.33
N THR A 62 5.27 5.45 -11.54
CA THR A 62 4.67 6.74 -11.88
C THR A 62 3.16 6.63 -12.03
N GLU A 63 2.45 7.70 -11.70
CA GLU A 63 1.06 7.97 -12.09
C GLU A 63 1.06 9.27 -12.93
N GLY A 64 -0.01 9.48 -13.71
CA GLY A 64 -0.21 10.69 -14.50
C GLY A 64 -0.33 11.96 -13.65
N GLY A 65 -0.64 13.08 -14.32
CA GLY A 65 -0.77 14.39 -13.68
C GLY A 65 0.51 15.24 -13.65
N LEU A 66 0.45 16.35 -12.90
CA LEU A 66 1.48 17.38 -12.95
C LEU A 66 2.76 16.94 -12.23
N SER A 67 3.87 16.93 -12.95
CA SER A 67 5.19 16.59 -12.40
C SER A 67 6.30 17.44 -13.01
N THR A 68 7.42 17.50 -12.30
CA THR A 68 8.71 18.00 -12.81
C THR A 68 9.73 16.86 -12.70
N GLY A 69 10.88 16.99 -13.36
CA GLY A 69 11.92 15.96 -13.29
C GLY A 69 12.50 15.73 -11.89
N LEU A 70 12.24 16.64 -10.94
CA LEU A 70 12.71 16.54 -9.55
C LEU A 70 11.58 16.42 -8.51
N LYS A 71 10.31 16.48 -8.90
CA LYS A 71 9.18 16.40 -7.98
C LYS A 71 7.97 15.79 -8.66
N ARG A 72 7.47 14.69 -8.08
CA ARG A 72 6.30 13.94 -8.59
C ARG A 72 5.61 13.16 -7.46
N VAL A 73 4.33 12.86 -7.66
CA VAL A 73 3.57 11.84 -6.91
C VAL A 73 3.86 10.45 -7.49
N TYR A 74 4.33 9.54 -6.64
CA TYR A 74 4.55 8.14 -7.01
C TYR A 74 3.50 7.25 -6.35
N VAL A 75 3.11 6.19 -7.05
CA VAL A 75 2.10 5.24 -6.58
C VAL A 75 2.71 3.88 -6.29
N TYR A 76 2.23 3.23 -5.24
CA TYR A 76 2.74 1.94 -4.84
C TYR A 76 2.34 0.86 -5.85
N ARG A 77 3.30 0.03 -6.28
CA ARG A 77 3.09 -0.93 -7.37
C ARG A 77 1.95 -1.92 -7.15
N LYS A 78 1.69 -2.32 -5.90
CA LYS A 78 0.63 -3.31 -5.58
C LYS A 78 -0.73 -2.67 -5.32
N CYS A 79 -0.79 -1.35 -5.12
CA CYS A 79 -2.04 -0.63 -4.90
C CYS A 79 -1.84 0.85 -5.28
N PRO A 80 -2.31 1.25 -6.48
CA PRO A 80 -2.15 2.61 -6.98
C PRO A 80 -2.86 3.68 -6.13
N TYR A 81 -3.67 3.30 -5.15
CA TYR A 81 -4.28 4.23 -4.21
C TYR A 81 -3.34 4.66 -3.08
N ILE A 82 -2.24 3.95 -2.86
CA ILE A 82 -1.22 4.35 -1.89
C ILE A 82 -0.19 5.20 -2.61
N LYS A 83 -0.08 6.45 -2.20
CA LYS A 83 0.77 7.45 -2.85
C LYS A 83 1.80 8.06 -1.92
N VAL A 84 2.86 8.58 -2.51
CA VAL A 84 3.89 9.37 -1.84
C VAL A 84 4.31 10.56 -2.70
N ASP A 85 4.51 11.72 -2.07
CA ASP A 85 5.17 12.86 -2.69
C ASP A 85 6.68 12.68 -2.58
N VAL A 86 7.40 12.77 -3.71
CA VAL A 86 8.86 12.60 -3.73
C VAL A 86 9.52 13.84 -4.33
N GLU A 87 10.60 14.28 -3.68
CA GLU A 87 11.54 15.27 -4.21
C GLU A 87 12.92 14.62 -4.39
N PHE A 88 13.57 14.92 -5.52
CA PHE A 88 14.89 14.42 -5.87
C PHE A 88 15.94 15.53 -5.92
N GLU A 89 17.18 15.15 -5.67
CA GLU A 89 18.37 15.94 -5.95
C GLU A 89 19.06 15.36 -7.21
N PRO A 90 19.29 16.19 -8.25
CA PRO A 90 19.92 15.70 -9.46
C PRO A 90 21.39 15.38 -9.23
N VAL A 91 21.85 14.27 -9.80
CA VAL A 91 23.27 13.91 -9.87
C VAL A 91 23.85 14.35 -11.21
N ASP A 92 25.04 14.96 -11.17
CA ASP A 92 25.85 15.39 -12.32
C ASP A 92 25.14 16.28 -13.36
N ARG A 93 24.07 16.97 -12.95
CA ARG A 93 23.38 17.96 -13.79
C ARG A 93 22.71 19.05 -12.97
N PRO A 94 22.46 20.24 -13.55
CA PRO A 94 21.82 21.33 -12.83
C PRO A 94 20.32 21.04 -12.59
N ALA A 95 19.81 21.46 -11.43
CA ALA A 95 18.39 21.36 -11.09
C ALA A 95 17.50 22.30 -11.92
N ARG A 96 18.09 23.33 -12.52
CA ARG A 96 17.40 24.32 -13.36
C ARG A 96 18.17 24.54 -14.67
N GLY A 97 17.43 24.73 -15.76
CA GLY A 97 17.96 25.11 -17.07
C GLY A 97 18.47 26.55 -17.10
N ALA A 98 19.05 26.96 -18.23
CA ALA A 98 19.60 28.30 -18.44
C ALA A 98 18.54 29.41 -18.29
N GLU A 99 17.28 29.09 -18.59
CA GLU A 99 16.10 29.95 -18.44
C GLU A 99 15.51 29.94 -17.01
N GLY A 100 16.15 29.24 -16.06
CA GLY A 100 15.74 29.18 -14.66
C GLY A 100 14.56 28.24 -14.35
N ARG A 101 14.05 27.49 -15.34
CA ARG A 101 13.02 26.46 -15.16
C ARG A 101 13.59 25.20 -14.53
N VAL A 102 12.79 24.51 -13.70
CA VAL A 102 13.16 23.21 -13.13
C VAL A 102 13.32 22.19 -14.27
N THR A 103 14.36 21.36 -14.19
CA THR A 103 14.60 20.33 -15.20
C THR A 103 13.44 19.34 -15.31
N LEU A 104 13.12 18.94 -16.54
CA LEU A 104 12.22 17.81 -16.84
C LEU A 104 12.99 16.49 -17.02
N ILE A 105 14.32 16.54 -16.99
CA ILE A 105 15.17 15.38 -17.18
C ILE A 105 15.20 14.57 -15.88
N GLU A 106 14.69 13.35 -15.97
CA GLU A 106 14.74 12.33 -14.93
C GLU A 106 15.92 11.39 -15.21
N ALA A 107 16.83 11.23 -14.24
CA ALA A 107 17.90 10.23 -14.26
C ALA A 107 17.68 9.19 -13.15
N ASP A 108 18.12 7.97 -13.38
CA ASP A 108 17.95 6.86 -12.43
C ASP A 108 18.81 7.04 -11.18
N GLU A 109 19.94 7.75 -11.32
CA GLU A 109 20.91 8.06 -10.27
C GLU A 109 20.46 9.17 -9.33
N ASP A 110 19.36 9.86 -9.64
CA ASP A 110 18.83 10.94 -8.80
C ASP A 110 18.60 10.49 -7.37
N VAL A 111 19.07 11.31 -6.43
CA VAL A 111 19.03 10.96 -5.01
C VAL A 111 17.73 11.46 -4.40
N LEU A 112 17.03 10.57 -3.73
CA LEU A 112 15.78 10.87 -3.08
C LEU A 112 16.03 11.80 -1.89
N LYS A 113 15.57 13.05 -2.01
CA LYS A 113 15.79 14.14 -1.04
C LYS A 113 14.68 14.20 -0.01
N LYS A 114 13.43 13.97 -0.44
CA LYS A 114 12.27 13.89 0.45
C LYS A 114 11.30 12.84 -0.06
N ILE A 115 10.63 12.19 0.88
CA ILE A 115 9.48 11.31 0.65
C ILE A 115 8.46 11.60 1.74
N SER A 116 7.19 11.77 1.37
CA SER A 116 6.11 11.93 2.35
C SER A 116 5.84 10.62 3.10
N LYS A 117 5.02 10.69 4.16
CA LYS A 117 4.32 9.49 4.64
C LYS A 117 3.40 8.97 3.54
N PRO A 118 3.18 7.64 3.41
CA PRO A 118 2.21 7.11 2.48
C PRO A 118 0.81 7.62 2.86
N TYR A 119 0.04 8.04 1.86
CA TYR A 119 -1.34 8.48 2.02
C TYR A 119 -2.23 7.79 0.99
N LEU A 120 -3.55 7.82 1.23
CA LEU A 120 -4.54 7.24 0.33
C LEU A 120 -5.18 8.33 -0.51
N GLU A 121 -5.23 8.09 -1.81
CA GLU A 121 -5.92 8.94 -2.77
C GLU A 121 -6.39 8.09 -3.95
N TRP A 122 -7.48 8.47 -4.62
CA TRP A 122 -7.94 7.77 -5.81
C TRP A 122 -6.92 7.85 -6.94
N SER A 123 -6.89 6.81 -7.76
CA SER A 123 -6.03 6.80 -8.94
C SER A 123 -6.49 7.85 -9.93
N ILE A 124 -5.52 8.56 -10.49
CA ILE A 124 -5.73 9.50 -11.58
C ILE A 124 -5.57 8.68 -12.86
N LEU A 125 -6.69 8.50 -13.56
CA LEU A 125 -6.69 7.98 -14.92
C LEU A 125 -6.47 9.17 -15.86
N ASP A 126 -5.51 9.04 -16.77
CA ASP A 126 -5.35 9.95 -17.91
C ASP A 126 -6.43 9.68 -18.97
#